data_AF-A0A1A2EVK8-F1
#
_entry.id   AF-A0A1A2EVK8-F1
#
_cell.length_a   1.000
_cell.length_b   1.000
_cell.length_c   1.000
_cell.angle_alpha   90.00
_cell.angle_beta   90.00
_cell.angle_gamma   90.00
#
_symmetry.space_group_name_H-M   'P 1'
#
loop_
_entity.id
_entity.type
_entity.pdbx_description
1 polymer ?
#
loop_
_entity_poly.entity_id
_entity_poly.type
_entity_poly.pdbx_seq_one_letter_code
_entity_poly.pdbx_strand_id
1 'polypeptide(L)'
;MPATDRVSIDDDVAVLTEQVRALRELGQHAQVDDVQIYDLSIRWGTALAGRLRRLAYYHGRGVLDDDAEHRLAQVCDELRSVADLVERFDLARPDLPT
;
A
#
# COMPACT_ATOMS: atom_id res chain seq x y z
N MET A 1 -17.63 -17.08 -24.81
CA MET A 1 -16.52 -17.16 -23.85
C MET A 1 -17.08 -16.78 -22.49
N PRO A 2 -16.81 -17.53 -21.41
CA PRO A 2 -17.27 -17.06 -20.10
C PRO A 2 -16.55 -15.74 -19.82
N ALA A 3 -17.28 -14.75 -19.33
CA ALA A 3 -16.67 -13.53 -18.82
C ALA A 3 -15.68 -13.98 -17.72
N THR A 4 -14.40 -13.74 -17.92
CA THR A 4 -13.41 -13.88 -16.86
C THR A 4 -13.89 -12.99 -15.72
N ASP A 5 -14.24 -13.57 -14.57
CA ASP A 5 -14.57 -12.80 -13.37
C ASP A 5 -13.39 -11.87 -13.08
N ARG A 6 -13.55 -10.59 -13.41
CA ARG A 6 -12.53 -9.56 -13.17
C ARG A 6 -12.39 -9.40 -11.67
N VAL A 7 -11.17 -9.52 -11.18
CA VAL A 7 -10.87 -9.36 -9.77
C VAL A 7 -10.89 -7.87 -9.43
N SER A 8 -11.79 -7.45 -8.54
CA SER A 8 -11.76 -6.09 -8.02
C SER A 8 -10.61 -5.91 -7.03
N ILE A 9 -9.94 -4.78 -7.14
CA ILE A 9 -8.85 -4.34 -6.26
C ILE A 9 -9.19 -3.09 -5.45
N ASP A 10 -10.44 -2.64 -5.51
CA ASP A 10 -10.84 -1.32 -5.02
C ASP A 10 -10.53 -1.16 -3.52
N ASP A 11 -10.88 -2.16 -2.71
CA ASP A 11 -10.60 -2.18 -1.27
C ASP A 11 -9.10 -2.24 -0.96
N ASP A 12 -8.33 -2.97 -1.78
CA ASP A 12 -6.87 -3.09 -1.56
C ASP A 12 -6.18 -1.76 -1.80
N VAL A 13 -6.52 -1.10 -2.90
CA VAL A 13 -6.04 0.23 -3.27
C VAL A 13 -6.45 1.25 -2.21
N ALA A 14 -7.73 1.26 -1.81
CA ALA A 14 -8.24 2.20 -0.81
C ALA A 14 -7.49 2.10 0.53
N VAL A 15 -7.30 0.88 1.05
CA VAL A 15 -6.58 0.68 2.31
C VAL A 15 -5.12 1.12 2.21
N LEU A 16 -4.43 0.78 1.11
CA LEU A 16 -3.03 1.16 0.94
C LEU A 16 -2.86 2.68 0.82
N THR A 17 -3.70 3.34 0.02
CA THR A 17 -3.71 4.81 -0.10
C THR A 17 -4.03 5.48 1.23
N GLU A 18 -4.95 4.93 2.04
CA GLU A 18 -5.20 5.42 3.40
C GLU A 18 -3.95 5.32 4.29
N GLN A 19 -3.22 4.20 4.24
CA GLN A 19 -1.99 4.04 5.02
C GLN A 19 -0.89 5.01 4.56
N VAL A 20 -0.76 5.27 3.26
CA VAL A 20 0.17 6.30 2.74
C VAL A 20 -0.21 7.68 3.27
N ARG A 21 -1.50 8.05 3.24
CA ARG A 21 -1.99 9.33 3.76
C ARG A 21 -1.69 9.46 5.25
N ALA A 22 -2.02 8.45 6.05
CA ALA A 22 -1.75 8.43 7.48
C ALA A 22 -0.24 8.59 7.77
N LEU A 23 0.63 7.94 6.99
CA LEU A 23 2.08 8.09 7.14
C LEU A 23 2.55 9.51 6.80
N ARG A 24 2.02 10.12 5.73
CA ARG A 24 2.33 11.52 5.38
C ARG A 24 1.88 12.48 6.47
N GLU A 25 0.68 12.31 7.00
CA GLU A 25 0.14 13.10 8.09
C GLU A 25 1.04 12.97 9.33
N LEU A 26 1.41 11.74 9.72
CA LEU A 26 2.36 11.51 10.81
C LEU A 26 3.69 12.24 10.58
N GLY A 27 4.21 12.21 9.35
CA GLY A 27 5.46 12.86 8.96
C GLY A 27 5.45 14.40 9.07
N GLN A 28 4.28 15.04 9.04
CA GLN A 28 4.13 16.49 9.19
C GLN A 28 4.24 16.97 10.64
N HIS A 29 4.09 16.07 11.61
CA HIS A 29 4.20 16.43 13.02
C HIS A 29 5.67 16.60 13.43
N ALA A 30 5.96 17.73 14.08
CA ALA A 30 7.29 18.04 14.61
C ALA A 30 7.68 17.11 15.78
N GLN A 31 6.69 16.66 16.54
CA GLN A 31 6.82 15.67 17.61
C GLN A 31 5.74 14.62 17.42
N VAL A 32 6.15 13.36 17.44
CA VAL A 32 5.28 12.18 17.33
C VAL A 32 5.60 11.30 18.53
N ASP A 33 4.59 10.81 19.21
CA ASP A 33 4.79 9.88 20.32
C ASP A 33 4.92 8.42 19.85
N ASP A 34 5.53 7.58 20.69
CA ASP A 34 5.79 6.17 20.37
C ASP A 34 4.50 5.36 20.16
N VAL A 35 3.39 5.76 20.78
CA VAL A 35 2.09 5.06 20.65
C VAL A 35 1.52 5.30 19.26
N GLN A 36 1.59 6.53 18.74
CA GLN A 36 1.17 6.87 17.39
C GLN A 36 1.99 6.13 16.33
N ILE A 37 3.32 6.03 16.52
CA ILE A 37 4.20 5.27 15.63
C ILE A 37 3.83 3.79 15.69
N TYR A 38 3.66 3.24 16.90
CA TYR A 38 3.31 1.84 17.09
C TYR A 38 1.97 1.46 16.43
N ASP A 39 0.93 2.25 16.65
CA ASP A 39 -0.39 2.02 16.06
C ASP A 39 -0.36 2.11 14.53
N LEU A 40 0.39 3.06 13.97
CA LEU A 40 0.60 3.13 12.53
C LEU A 40 1.39 1.92 12.02
N SER A 41 2.43 1.49 12.74
CA SER A 41 3.27 0.35 12.33
C SER A 41 2.47 -0.95 12.18
N ILE A 42 1.51 -1.20 13.08
CA ILE A 42 0.63 -2.38 13.02
C ILE A 42 -0.24 -2.32 11.77
N ARG A 43 -0.91 -1.19 11.53
CA ARG A 43 -1.82 -1.03 10.38
C ARG A 43 -1.05 -1.07 9.07
N TRP A 44 0.09 -0.39 9.00
CA TRP A 44 1.01 -0.39 7.87
C TRP A 44 1.48 -1.81 7.53
N GLY A 45 2.05 -2.53 8.49
CA GLY A 45 2.52 -3.90 8.30
C GLY A 45 1.40 -4.85 7.88
N THR A 46 0.21 -4.72 8.47
CA THR A 46 -0.98 -5.50 8.10
C THR A 46 -1.42 -5.23 6.66
N ALA A 47 -1.44 -3.97 6.24
CA ALA A 47 -1.79 -3.58 4.88
C ALA A 47 -0.78 -4.13 3.86
N LEU A 48 0.52 -4.07 4.14
CA LEU A 48 1.56 -4.60 3.26
C LEU A 48 1.49 -6.14 3.16
N ALA A 49 1.41 -6.83 4.29
CA ALA A 49 1.40 -8.30 4.32
C ALA A 49 0.13 -8.91 3.72
N GLY A 50 -1.00 -8.18 3.77
CA GLY A 50 -2.28 -8.62 3.22
C GLY A 50 -2.57 -8.05 1.83
N ARG A 51 -2.81 -6.73 1.77
CA ARG A 51 -3.35 -6.04 0.59
C ARG A 51 -2.32 -5.93 -0.53
N LEU A 52 -1.12 -5.43 -0.22
CA LEU A 52 -0.05 -5.28 -1.22
C LEU A 52 0.37 -6.64 -1.79
N ARG A 53 0.59 -7.64 -0.93
CA ARG A 53 0.92 -9.01 -1.38
C ARG A 53 -0.17 -9.60 -2.30
N ARG A 54 -1.44 -9.35 -2.01
CA ARG A 54 -2.56 -9.79 -2.86
C ARG A 54 -2.56 -9.10 -4.23
N LEU A 55 -2.30 -7.79 -4.27
CA LEU A 55 -2.17 -7.05 -5.52
C LEU A 55 -1.00 -7.57 -6.37
N ALA A 56 0.16 -7.78 -5.75
CA ALA A 56 1.32 -8.36 -6.43
C ALA A 56 1.02 -9.76 -7.01
N TYR A 57 0.25 -10.57 -6.28
CA TYR A 57 -0.22 -11.86 -6.79
C TYR A 57 -1.12 -11.73 -8.01
N TYR A 58 -2.07 -10.79 -8.03
CA TYR A 58 -2.96 -10.59 -9.18
C TYR A 58 -2.21 -10.05 -10.40
N HIS A 59 -1.32 -9.08 -10.19
CA HIS A 59 -0.44 -8.55 -11.24
C HIS A 59 0.40 -9.66 -11.88
N GLY A 60 1.12 -10.45 -11.07
CA GLY A 60 1.94 -11.56 -11.56
C GLY A 60 1.15 -12.68 -12.26
N ARG A 61 -0.18 -12.72 -12.10
CA ARG A 61 -1.08 -13.66 -12.79
C ARG A 61 -1.73 -13.06 -14.04
N GLY A 62 -1.57 -11.77 -14.32
CA GLY A 62 -2.17 -11.08 -15.46
C GLY A 62 -3.71 -11.10 -15.42
N VAL A 63 -4.31 -11.04 -14.22
CA VAL A 63 -5.77 -11.06 -14.03
C VAL A 63 -6.38 -9.68 -13.80
N LEU A 64 -5.54 -8.64 -13.74
CA LEU A 64 -5.96 -7.25 -13.65
C LEU A 64 -6.30 -6.74 -15.06
N ASP A 65 -7.31 -5.88 -15.16
CA ASP A 65 -7.56 -5.10 -16.36
C ASP A 65 -6.70 -3.83 -16.38
N ASP A 66 -6.68 -3.12 -17.51
CA ASP A 66 -5.82 -1.95 -17.70
C ASP A 66 -6.05 -0.86 -16.64
N ASP A 67 -7.30 -0.67 -16.20
CA ASP A 67 -7.66 0.28 -15.14
C ASP A 67 -7.13 -0.16 -13.77
N ALA A 68 -7.17 -1.46 -13.47
CA ALA A 68 -6.61 -2.02 -12.25
C ALA A 68 -5.07 -1.98 -12.24
N GLU A 69 -4.42 -2.27 -13.38
CA GLU A 69 -2.97 -2.14 -13.54
C GLU A 69 -2.51 -0.69 -13.34
N HIS A 70 -3.23 0.27 -13.93
CA HIS A 70 -2.92 1.69 -13.76
C HIS A 70 -3.02 2.12 -12.30
N ARG A 71 -4.08 1.70 -11.58
CA ARG A 71 -4.27 2.03 -10.16
C ARG A 71 -3.23 1.36 -9.26
N LEU A 72 -2.83 0.13 -9.56
CA LEU A 72 -1.74 -0.54 -8.84
C LEU A 72 -0.42 0.23 -9.03
N ALA A 73 -0.10 0.65 -10.26
CA ALA A 73 1.10 1.44 -10.52
C ALA A 73 1.10 2.75 -9.71
N GLN A 74 -0.03 3.45 -9.67
CA GLN A 74 -0.19 4.68 -8.87
C GLN A 74 0.06 4.44 -7.37
N VAL A 75 -0.52 3.37 -6.79
CA VAL A 75 -0.27 3.02 -5.38
C VAL A 75 1.21 2.67 -5.15
N CYS A 76 1.86 1.99 -6.08
CA CYS A 76 3.29 1.68 -5.97
C CYS A 76 4.14 2.97 -6.01
N ASP A 77 3.80 3.93 -6.86
CA ASP A 77 4.46 5.24 -6.90
C ASP A 77 4.27 6.01 -5.58
N GLU A 78 3.04 5.99 -5.04
CA GLU A 78 2.73 6.57 -3.74
C GLU A 78 3.55 5.93 -2.61
N LEU A 79 3.64 4.60 -2.56
CA LEU A 79 4.44 3.87 -1.58
C LEU A 79 5.94 4.19 -1.69
N ARG A 80 6.48 4.31 -2.91
CA ARG A 80 7.89 4.71 -3.11
C ARG A 80 8.14 6.14 -2.62
N SER A 81 7.19 7.04 -2.84
CA SER A 81 7.33 8.45 -2.46
C SER A 81 7.29 8.72 -0.95
N VAL A 82 6.98 7.71 -0.12
CA VAL A 82 7.04 7.79 1.35
C VAL A 82 8.18 6.96 1.95
N ALA A 83 9.13 6.48 1.14
CA ALA A 83 10.25 5.66 1.59
C ALA A 83 11.05 6.33 2.73
N ASP A 84 11.34 7.62 2.63
CA ASP A 84 12.05 8.37 3.68
C ASP A 84 11.29 8.37 5.02
N LEU A 85 9.96 8.38 4.99
CA LEU A 85 9.13 8.31 6.19
C LEU A 85 9.08 6.90 6.78
N VAL A 86 9.05 5.88 5.92
CA VAL A 86 9.18 4.47 6.33
C VAL A 86 10.50 4.27 7.07
N GLU A 87 11.60 4.85 6.56
CA GLU A 87 12.90 4.78 7.25
C GLU A 87 12.93 5.63 8.53
N ARG A 88 12.42 6.87 8.51
CA ARG A 88 12.37 7.76 9.68
C ARG A 88 11.64 7.14 10.87
N PHE A 89 10.57 6.40 10.63
CA PHE A 89 9.72 5.80 11.67
C PHE A 89 9.97 4.29 11.86
N ASP A 90 11.03 3.74 11.26
CA ASP A 90 11.39 2.31 11.34
C ASP A 90 10.22 1.35 11.00
N LEU A 91 9.49 1.66 9.94
CA LEU A 91 8.34 0.88 9.48
C LEU A 91 8.77 -0.24 8.51
N ALA A 92 7.91 -1.25 8.37
CA ALA A 92 8.11 -2.32 7.40
C ALA A 92 8.22 -1.77 5.96
N ARG A 93 9.23 -2.22 5.21
CA ARG A 93 9.44 -1.78 3.82
C ARG A 93 8.45 -2.47 2.87
N PRO A 94 7.78 -1.73 1.95
CA PRO A 94 6.93 -2.33 0.92
C PRO A 94 7.72 -3.24 -0.03
N ASP A 95 7.20 -4.45 -0.27
CA ASP A 95 7.69 -5.36 -1.30
C ASP A 95 6.83 -5.17 -2.56
N LEU A 96 7.31 -4.31 -3.47
CA LEU A 96 6.53 -3.87 -4.63
C LEU A 96 6.68 -4.86 -5.80
N PRO A 97 5.61 -5.14 -6.56
CA PRO A 97 5.70 -5.95 -7.77
C PRO A 97 6.66 -5.30 -8.78
N THR A 98 7.42 -6.15 -9.49
CA THR A 98 8.47 -5.76 -10.46
C THR A 98 7.94 -5.76 -11.88
#